data_AF-A0A534V4B3-F1
#
_entry.id   AF-A0A534V4B3-F1
#
_cell.length_a   1.000
_cell.length_b   1.000
_cell.length_c   1.000
_cell.angle_alpha   90.00
_cell.angle_beta   90.00
_cell.angle_gamma   90.00
#
_symmetry.space_group_name_H-M   'P 1'
#
loop_
_entity.id
_entity.type
_entity.pdbx_description
1 polymer ?
#
loop_
_entity_poly.entity_id
_entity_poly.type
_entity_poly.pdbx_seq_one_letter_code
_entity_poly.pdbx_strand_id
1 'polypeptide(L)'
;MPDADSLPALPKKKRRRRIAYLRSGLYAKHPELPGPDTLIGQALRERKEALIADLGGAESCSTALLAMVDLIVAAWWQLDSVTAYLLTLPSLCDKRHRRVWQVVRDRATLASQLQSLLREIGLKRVPKAVPTLEEYIAGKDAEQAEQG
;
A
#
# COMPACT_ATOMS: atom_id res chain seq x y z
N MET A 1 -40.36 59.14 33.76
CA MET A 1 -39.50 57.95 33.98
C MET A 1 -40.27 56.76 33.44
N PRO A 2 -39.98 56.25 32.22
CA PRO A 2 -40.70 55.11 31.68
C PRO A 2 -40.13 53.80 32.25
N ASP A 3 -41.03 52.86 32.51
CA ASP A 3 -40.83 51.61 33.25
C ASP A 3 -39.81 50.67 32.59
N ALA A 4 -38.93 50.10 33.43
CA ALA A 4 -37.82 49.25 33.03
C ALA A 4 -38.22 47.80 32.65
N ASP A 5 -39.52 47.48 32.57
CA ASP A 5 -40.01 46.08 32.55
C ASP A 5 -40.49 45.56 31.18
N SER A 6 -40.17 46.22 30.06
CA SER A 6 -40.65 45.79 28.74
C SER A 6 -39.56 45.37 27.74
N LEU A 7 -38.56 44.59 28.19
CA LEU A 7 -37.68 43.91 27.25
C LEU A 7 -38.29 42.55 26.84
N PRO A 8 -38.53 42.28 25.53
CA PRO A 8 -39.08 41.01 25.10
C PRO A 8 -38.08 39.88 25.39
N ALA A 9 -38.57 38.83 26.05
CA ALA A 9 -37.76 37.67 26.42
C ALA A 9 -37.10 37.05 25.18
N LEU A 10 -35.76 37.04 25.16
CA LEU A 10 -34.99 36.44 24.07
C LEU A 10 -35.34 34.95 23.91
N PRO A 11 -35.51 34.45 22.68
CA PRO A 11 -35.82 33.04 22.46
C PRO A 11 -34.68 32.16 22.98
N LYS A 12 -35.00 31.17 23.81
CA LYS A 12 -34.04 30.20 24.36
C LYS A 12 -33.29 29.52 23.20
N LYS A 13 -31.98 29.80 23.06
CA LYS A 13 -31.12 29.16 22.05
C LYS A 13 -31.23 27.64 22.22
N LYS A 14 -31.84 26.95 21.24
CA LYS A 14 -31.88 25.48 21.21
C LYS A 14 -30.44 24.97 21.31
N ARG A 15 -30.11 24.24 22.37
CA ARG A 15 -28.81 23.56 22.50
C ARG A 15 -28.60 22.76 21.22
N ARG A 16 -27.63 23.14 20.39
CA ARG A 16 -27.20 22.34 19.24
C ARG A 16 -26.90 20.95 19.79
N ARG A 17 -27.69 19.94 19.42
CA ARG A 17 -27.36 18.54 19.74
C ARG A 17 -25.93 18.35 19.22
N ARG A 18 -24.97 18.10 20.11
CA ARG A 18 -23.60 17.78 19.71
C ARG A 18 -23.73 16.59 18.78
N ILE A 19 -23.52 16.80 17.48
CA ILE A 19 -23.73 15.70 16.57
C ILE A 19 -22.61 14.70 16.87
N ALA A 20 -23.02 13.51 17.30
CA ALA A 20 -22.17 12.48 17.86
C ALA A 20 -21.39 11.71 16.78
N TYR A 21 -20.77 12.41 15.81
CA TYR A 21 -19.93 11.75 14.82
C TYR A 21 -18.56 11.35 15.38
N LEU A 22 -18.16 11.89 16.53
CA LEU A 22 -16.79 11.75 17.06
C LEU A 22 -16.64 10.68 18.15
N ARG A 23 -17.53 9.68 18.20
CA ARG A 23 -17.35 8.54 19.11
C ARG A 23 -17.95 7.23 18.60
N SER A 24 -17.85 6.96 17.29
CA SER A 24 -18.09 5.60 16.77
C SER A 24 -16.78 4.81 16.76
N GLY A 25 -16.84 3.59 17.30
CA GLY A 25 -15.74 2.74 17.73
C GLY A 25 -14.77 2.19 16.67
N LEU A 26 -14.61 2.85 15.53
CA LEU A 26 -13.58 2.51 14.52
C LEU A 26 -12.27 3.28 14.73
N TYR A 27 -12.32 4.50 15.28
CA TYR A 27 -11.12 5.33 15.56
C TYR A 27 -10.66 5.27 17.02
N ALA A 28 -11.42 4.62 17.91
CA ALA A 28 -11.07 4.48 19.33
C ALA A 28 -10.08 3.33 19.59
N LYS A 29 -9.98 2.39 18.65
CA LYS A 29 -9.02 1.29 18.65
C LYS A 29 -8.31 1.35 17.31
N HIS A 30 -7.29 2.19 17.19
CA HIS A 30 -6.34 1.99 16.11
C HIS A 30 -5.66 0.65 16.38
N PRO A 31 -5.80 -0.38 15.51
CA PRO A 31 -4.85 -1.46 15.55
C PRO A 31 -3.47 -0.84 15.37
N GLU A 32 -2.55 -1.11 16.29
CA GLU A 32 -1.15 -0.77 16.09
C GLU A 32 -0.74 -1.35 14.73
N LEU A 33 -0.02 -0.55 13.94
CA LEU A 33 0.50 -1.01 12.65
C LEU A 33 1.23 -2.34 12.90
N PRO A 34 0.97 -3.39 12.10
CA PRO A 34 1.53 -4.70 12.34
C PRO A 34 3.05 -4.59 12.41
N GLY A 35 3.61 -4.93 13.57
CA GLY A 35 5.04 -4.90 13.80
C GLY A 35 5.79 -5.90 12.91
N PRO A 36 7.11 -5.78 12.81
CA PRO A 36 7.95 -6.61 11.95
C PRO A 36 7.86 -8.12 12.26
N ASP A 37 7.47 -8.48 13.48
CA ASP A 37 7.40 -9.87 13.95
C ASP A 37 6.03 -10.52 13.69
N THR A 38 5.06 -9.75 13.21
CA THR A 38 3.74 -10.28 12.83
C THR A 38 3.81 -11.06 11.52
N LEU A 39 2.87 -11.98 11.29
CA LEU A 39 2.77 -12.71 10.00
C LEU A 39 2.66 -11.75 8.80
N ILE A 40 1.97 -10.63 8.98
CA ILE A 40 1.86 -9.57 7.97
C ILE A 40 3.22 -8.90 7.76
N GLY A 41 3.92 -8.54 8.83
CA GLY A 41 5.26 -7.95 8.77
C GLY A 41 6.27 -8.86 8.08
N GLN A 42 6.21 -10.18 8.33
CA GLN A 42 7.04 -11.19 7.67
C GLN A 42 6.74 -11.27 6.17
N ALA A 43 5.47 -11.36 5.78
CA ALA A 43 5.07 -11.41 4.37
C ALA A 43 5.47 -10.13 3.60
N LEU A 44 5.38 -8.96 4.23
CA LEU A 44 5.84 -7.70 3.63
C LEU A 44 7.36 -7.64 3.48
N ARG A 45 8.09 -8.17 4.48
CA ARG A 45 9.55 -8.28 4.40
C ARG A 45 9.98 -9.23 3.29
N GLU A 46 9.40 -10.41 3.24
CA GLU A 46 9.68 -11.41 2.18
C GLU A 46 9.43 -10.81 0.80
N ARG A 47 8.31 -10.10 0.63
CA ARG A 47 7.99 -9.43 -0.64
C ARG A 47 8.99 -8.31 -1.00
N LYS A 48 9.45 -7.56 0.00
CA LYS A 48 10.51 -6.54 -0.19
C LYS A 48 11.82 -7.20 -0.62
N GLU A 49 12.24 -8.26 0.08
CA GLU A 49 13.48 -8.99 -0.20
C GLU A 49 13.45 -9.62 -1.60
N ALA A 50 12.32 -10.21 -2.00
CA ALA A 50 12.13 -10.74 -3.35
C ALA A 50 12.29 -9.67 -4.43
N LEU A 51 11.68 -8.49 -4.25
CA LEU A 51 11.85 -7.37 -5.19
C LEU A 51 13.31 -6.89 -5.27
N ILE A 52 14.01 -6.82 -4.15
CA ILE A 52 15.43 -6.42 -4.13
C ILE A 52 16.29 -7.48 -4.84
N ALA A 53 15.99 -8.77 -4.63
CA ALA A 53 16.67 -9.86 -5.30
C ALA A 53 16.48 -9.79 -6.83
N ASP A 54 15.25 -9.53 -7.30
CA ASP A 54 14.93 -9.36 -8.72
C ASP A 54 15.66 -8.17 -9.37
N LEU A 55 16.00 -7.14 -8.57
CA LEU A 55 16.77 -5.97 -9.01
C LEU A 55 18.30 -6.19 -8.97
N GLY A 56 18.75 -7.40 -8.64
CA GLY A 56 20.17 -7.77 -8.59
C GLY A 56 20.82 -7.63 -7.20
N GLY A 57 20.03 -7.49 -6.14
CA GLY A 57 20.50 -7.40 -4.76
C GLY A 57 20.58 -5.97 -4.22
N ALA A 58 20.78 -5.84 -2.91
CA ALA A 58 20.79 -4.53 -2.25
C ALA A 58 21.99 -3.66 -2.69
N GLU A 59 23.11 -4.29 -3.03
CA GLU A 59 24.35 -3.61 -3.42
C GLU A 59 24.27 -3.01 -4.84
N SER A 60 23.46 -3.58 -5.72
CA SER A 60 23.20 -3.03 -7.06
C SER A 60 22.18 -1.89 -7.06
N CYS A 61 21.43 -1.74 -5.96
CA CYS A 61 20.33 -0.79 -5.85
C CYS A 61 20.80 0.56 -5.29
N SER A 62 20.48 1.64 -6.00
CA SER A 62 20.65 2.99 -5.43
C SER A 62 19.66 3.23 -4.29
N THR A 63 19.99 4.16 -3.39
CA THR A 63 19.10 4.54 -2.27
C THR A 63 17.71 4.97 -2.75
N ALA A 64 17.62 5.66 -3.89
CA ALA A 64 16.35 6.04 -4.49
C ALA A 64 15.53 4.83 -4.97
N LEU A 65 16.20 3.80 -5.50
CA LEU A 65 15.54 2.56 -5.92
C LEU A 65 15.02 1.78 -4.70
N LEU A 66 15.79 1.73 -3.61
CA LEU A 66 15.35 1.12 -2.35
C LEU A 66 14.12 1.83 -1.76
N ALA A 67 14.11 3.17 -1.77
CA ALA A 67 12.94 3.94 -1.34
C ALA A 67 11.70 3.69 -2.24
N MET A 68 11.91 3.50 -3.55
CA MET A 68 10.84 3.13 -4.48
C MET A 68 10.28 1.75 -4.16
N VAL A 69 11.13 0.78 -3.82
CA VAL A 69 10.70 -0.56 -3.39
C VAL A 69 9.82 -0.47 -2.13
N ASP A 70 10.22 0.33 -1.14
CA ASP A 70 9.41 0.55 0.06
C ASP A 70 8.02 1.13 -0.26
N LEU A 71 7.95 2.07 -1.20
CA LEU A 71 6.70 2.65 -1.67
C LEU A 71 5.81 1.61 -2.37
N ILE A 72 6.39 0.74 -3.20
CA ILE A 72 5.69 -0.35 -3.89
C ILE A 72 5.10 -1.34 -2.88
N VAL A 73 5.88 -1.74 -1.88
CA VAL A 73 5.42 -2.67 -0.84
C VAL A 73 4.26 -2.06 -0.04
N ALA A 74 4.33 -0.78 0.29
CA ALA A 74 3.24 -0.07 0.96
C ALA A 74 1.97 -0.01 0.07
N ALA A 75 2.11 0.30 -1.22
CA ALA A 75 0.98 0.34 -2.16
C ALA A 75 0.33 -1.05 -2.35
N TRP A 76 1.13 -2.12 -2.41
CA TRP A 76 0.63 -3.49 -2.43
C TRP A 76 -0.19 -3.81 -1.18
N TRP A 77 0.33 -3.50 0.00
CA TRP A 77 -0.37 -3.74 1.26
C TRP A 77 -1.72 -3.01 1.31
N GLN A 78 -1.76 -1.75 0.87
CA GLN A 78 -2.99 -0.97 0.78
C GLN A 78 -4.00 -1.63 -0.15
N LEU A 79 -3.57 -2.09 -1.32
CA LEU A 79 -4.43 -2.77 -2.28
C LEU A 79 -4.96 -4.11 -1.74
N ASP A 80 -4.11 -4.89 -1.09
CA ASP A 80 -4.46 -6.18 -0.48
C ASP A 80 -5.48 -5.98 0.65
N SER A 81 -5.27 -4.99 1.51
CA SER A 81 -6.18 -4.64 2.61
C SER A 81 -7.55 -4.18 2.11
N VAL A 82 -7.59 -3.31 1.10
CA VAL A 82 -8.84 -2.87 0.47
C VAL A 82 -9.54 -4.04 -0.20
N THR A 83 -8.80 -4.91 -0.89
CA THR A 83 -9.36 -6.10 -1.54
C THR A 83 -9.95 -7.06 -0.50
N ALA A 84 -9.25 -7.32 0.60
CA ALA A 84 -9.74 -8.13 1.70
C ALA A 84 -11.05 -7.57 2.28
N TYR A 85 -11.11 -6.26 2.53
CA TYR A 85 -12.34 -5.60 2.98
C TYR A 85 -13.49 -5.76 1.96
N LEU A 86 -13.24 -5.55 0.66
CA LEU A 86 -14.26 -5.73 -0.37
C LEU A 86 -14.80 -7.16 -0.43
N LEU A 87 -13.97 -8.17 -0.17
CA LEU A 87 -14.39 -9.57 -0.09
C LEU A 87 -15.28 -9.87 1.13
N THR A 88 -15.26 -9.03 2.16
CA THR A 88 -16.20 -9.14 3.30
C THR A 88 -17.58 -8.58 3.00
N LEU A 89 -17.74 -7.79 1.94
CA LEU A 89 -19.00 -7.13 1.63
C LEU A 89 -19.99 -8.11 0.95
N PRO A 90 -21.28 -8.05 1.30
CA PRO A 90 -22.31 -8.89 0.67
C PRO A 90 -22.61 -8.50 -0.79
N SER A 91 -22.23 -7.29 -1.20
CA SER A 91 -22.41 -6.77 -2.57
C SER A 91 -21.45 -5.61 -2.82
N LEU A 92 -20.81 -5.60 -3.98
CA LEU A 92 -19.93 -4.50 -4.44
C LEU A 92 -20.71 -3.27 -4.93
N CYS A 93 -22.01 -3.43 -5.12
CA CYS A 93 -22.91 -2.36 -5.54
C CYS A 93 -23.91 -2.02 -4.43
N ASP A 94 -24.15 -0.73 -4.28
CA ASP A 94 -25.23 -0.17 -3.49
C ASP A 94 -26.54 -0.27 -4.29
N LYS A 95 -27.34 -1.30 -3.98
CA LYS A 95 -28.60 -1.58 -4.67
C LYS A 95 -29.64 -0.45 -4.49
N ARG A 96 -29.62 0.26 -3.37
CA ARG A 96 -30.56 1.34 -3.06
C ARG A 96 -30.30 2.55 -3.95
N HIS A 97 -29.03 2.92 -4.09
CA HIS A 97 -28.62 4.09 -4.86
C HIS A 97 -28.17 3.76 -6.30
N ARG A 98 -28.26 2.49 -6.71
CA ARG A 98 -27.91 1.98 -8.04
C ARG A 98 -26.51 2.41 -8.50
N ARG A 99 -25.53 2.32 -7.60
CA ARG A 99 -24.14 2.74 -7.85
C ARG A 99 -23.16 1.76 -7.23
N VAL A 100 -21.92 1.80 -7.71
CA VAL A 100 -20.80 1.06 -7.12
C VAL A 100 -20.31 1.79 -5.86
N TRP A 101 -19.90 1.05 -4.83
CA TRP A 101 -19.31 1.66 -3.63
C TRP A 101 -18.04 2.44 -3.97
N GLN A 102 -17.82 3.56 -3.28
CA GLN A 102 -16.62 4.39 -3.51
C GLN A 102 -15.33 3.57 -3.34
N VAL A 103 -15.27 2.71 -2.33
CA VAL A 103 -14.11 1.84 -2.04
C VAL A 103 -13.75 0.93 -3.22
N VAL A 104 -14.72 0.47 -4.01
CA VAL A 104 -14.46 -0.34 -5.21
C VAL A 104 -13.79 0.50 -6.30
N ARG A 105 -14.16 1.78 -6.42
CA ARG A 105 -13.51 2.72 -7.34
C ARG A 105 -12.10 3.06 -6.86
N ASP A 106 -11.93 3.34 -5.57
CA ASP A 106 -10.64 3.65 -4.97
C ASP A 106 -9.64 2.50 -5.13
N ARG A 107 -10.12 1.24 -5.03
CA ARG A 107 -9.32 0.05 -5.33
C ARG A 107 -8.74 0.09 -6.76
N ALA A 108 -9.53 0.51 -7.75
CA ALA A 108 -9.04 0.62 -9.12
C ALA A 108 -7.94 1.68 -9.24
N THR A 109 -8.07 2.80 -8.54
CA THR A 109 -7.03 3.85 -8.47
C THR A 109 -5.75 3.33 -7.83
N LEU A 110 -5.84 2.61 -6.71
CA LEU A 110 -4.67 1.99 -6.05
C LEU A 110 -3.98 0.96 -6.95
N ALA A 111 -4.76 0.14 -7.67
CA ALA A 111 -4.21 -0.83 -8.62
C ALA A 111 -3.45 -0.14 -9.77
N SER A 112 -4.00 0.95 -10.32
CA SER A 112 -3.33 1.73 -11.35
C SER A 112 -2.05 2.41 -10.85
N GLN A 113 -2.07 2.96 -9.63
CA GLN A 113 -0.87 3.55 -9.01
C GLN A 113 0.24 2.51 -8.85
N LEU A 114 -0.10 1.34 -8.30
CA LEU A 114 0.84 0.23 -8.15
C LEU A 114 1.39 -0.23 -9.50
N GLN A 115 0.54 -0.34 -10.53
CA GLN A 115 0.99 -0.67 -11.88
C GLN A 115 2.00 0.34 -12.40
N SER A 116 1.78 1.64 -12.18
CA SER A 116 2.72 2.69 -12.59
C SER A 116 4.07 2.55 -11.87
N LEU A 117 4.06 2.38 -10.54
CA LEU A 117 5.29 2.18 -9.77
C LEU A 117 6.06 0.93 -10.22
N LEU A 118 5.35 -0.18 -10.47
CA LEU A 118 5.95 -1.42 -10.99
C LEU A 118 6.51 -1.24 -12.40
N ARG A 119 5.89 -0.41 -13.25
CA ARG A 119 6.46 -0.09 -14.57
C ARG A 119 7.74 0.72 -14.43
N GLU A 120 7.81 1.66 -13.50
CA GLU A 120 9.01 2.49 -13.28
C GLU A 120 10.23 1.66 -12.89
N ILE A 121 10.05 0.58 -12.12
CA ILE A 121 11.13 -0.36 -11.79
C ILE A 121 11.32 -1.47 -12.84
N GLY A 122 10.22 -2.00 -13.40
CA GLY A 122 10.22 -3.16 -14.30
C GLY A 122 10.71 -2.86 -15.72
N LEU A 123 10.78 -1.59 -16.11
CA LEU A 123 11.48 -1.16 -17.33
C LEU A 123 13.00 -1.09 -17.18
N LYS A 124 13.54 -1.24 -15.96
CA LYS A 124 14.98 -1.42 -15.73
C LYS A 124 15.30 -2.91 -15.62
N ARG A 125 15.08 -3.67 -16.71
CA ARG A 125 15.65 -5.02 -16.80
C ARG A 125 17.17 -4.88 -16.76
N VAL A 126 17.76 -5.20 -15.62
CA VAL A 126 19.21 -5.39 -15.51
C VAL A 126 19.52 -6.72 -16.22
N PRO A 127 20.33 -6.73 -17.28
CA PRO A 127 20.72 -7.98 -17.92
C PRO A 127 21.43 -8.84 -16.88
N LYS A 128 21.03 -10.11 -16.78
CA LYS A 128 21.72 -11.11 -15.96
C LYS A 128 23.20 -11.07 -16.33
N ALA A 129 24.11 -11.07 -15.35
CA ALA A 129 25.54 -11.11 -15.61
C ALA A 129 25.85 -12.37 -16.45
N VAL A 130 26.04 -12.18 -17.75
CA VAL A 130 26.47 -13.23 -18.65
C VAL A 130 27.98 -13.31 -18.48
N PRO A 131 28.55 -14.50 -18.18
CA PRO A 131 29.98 -14.65 -18.10
C PRO A 131 30.62 -14.13 -19.39
N THR A 132 31.69 -13.37 -19.22
CA THR A 132 32.45 -12.85 -20.35
C THR A 132 33.01 -14.01 -21.18
N LEU A 133 33.27 -13.77 -22.47
CA LEU A 133 33.75 -14.82 -23.38
C LEU A 133 34.99 -15.55 -22.82
N GLU A 134 35.84 -14.80 -22.13
CA GLU A 134 37.05 -15.29 -21.46
C GLU A 134 36.73 -16.27 -20.31
N GLU A 135 35.76 -15.93 -19.45
CA GLU A 135 35.30 -16.79 -18.35
C GLU A 135 34.61 -18.06 -18.88
N TYR A 136 33.89 -17.95 -19.99
CA TYR A 136 33.23 -19.10 -20.63
C TYR A 136 34.24 -20.08 -21.25
N ILE A 137 35.28 -19.56 -21.91
CA ILE A 137 36.34 -20.39 -22.49
C ILE A 137 37.16 -21.07 -21.38
N ALA A 138 37.55 -20.32 -20.34
CA ALA A 138 38.29 -20.86 -19.21
C ALA A 138 37.53 -21.98 -18.46
N GLY A 139 36.21 -21.84 -18.31
CA GLY A 139 35.38 -22.90 -17.73
C GLY A 139 35.32 -24.16 -18.59
N LYS A 140 35.32 -24.01 -19.93
CA LYS A 140 35.25 -25.13 -20.86
C LYS A 140 36.57 -25.88 -21.00
N ASP A 141 37.69 -25.17 -20.94
CA ASP A 141 39.04 -25.77 -20.97
C ASP A 141 39.30 -26.59 -19.70
N ALA A 142 38.79 -26.15 -18.54
CA ALA A 142 38.87 -26.90 -17.29
C ALA A 142 38.06 -28.22 -17.34
N GLU A 143 36.85 -28.21 -17.92
CA GLU A 143 36.04 -29.43 -18.10
C GLU A 143 36.68 -30.44 -19.08
N GLN A 144 37.40 -29.96 -20.10
CA GLN A 144 38.11 -30.84 -21.04
C GLN A 144 39.38 -31.45 -20.45
N ALA A 145 40.03 -30.77 -19.52
CA ALA A 145 41.21 -31.28 -18.83
C ALA A 145 40.89 -32.36 -17.78
N GLU A 146 39.68 -32.38 -17.23
CA GLU A 146 39.23 -33.43 -16.29
C GLU A 146 38.69 -34.70 -16.98
N GLN A 147 38.42 -34.64 -18.29
CA GLN A 147 37.87 -35.76 -19.07
C GLN A 147 38.89 -36.49 -19.96
N GLY A 148 40.16 -36.06 -19.96
CA GLY A 148 41.28 -36.70 -20.68
C GLY A 148 42.22 -37.42 -19.73
#